data_AF-A0A2D0K097-F1
#
_entry.id   AF-A0A2D0K097-F1
#
_cell.length_a   1.000
_cell.length_b   1.000
_cell.length_c   1.000
_cell.angle_alpha   90.00
_cell.angle_beta   90.00
_cell.angle_gamma   90.00
#
_symmetry.space_group_name_H-M   'P 1'
#
loop_
_entity.id
_entity.type
_entity.pdbx_description
1 polymer ?
#
loop_
_entity_poly.entity_id
_entity_poly.type
_entity_poly.pdbx_seq_one_letter_code
_entity_poly.pdbx_strand_id
1 'polypeptide(L)'
;MPINPLDSFRTGYPLVKNKLKVLPLSNESNFLAVYFDYLCLCGFLKQDNPLTPTTLVVETDSIAQLCYRPHVTIINAREILASLGFTQDLSSCNGVKFVLTRYSGIKSIEIYKRQVLGSWSMY
;
A
#
# COMPACT_ATOMS: atom_id res chain seq x y z
N MET A 1 -7.40 -38.18 -45.12
CA MET A 1 -8.04 -38.21 -43.78
C MET A 1 -7.48 -37.07 -42.95
N PRO A 2 -8.31 -36.43 -42.10
CA PRO A 2 -8.30 -35.00 -41.87
C PRO A 2 -7.29 -34.55 -40.82
N ILE A 3 -6.74 -33.35 -41.05
CA ILE A 3 -5.95 -32.57 -40.10
C ILE A 3 -6.91 -32.09 -39.01
N ASN A 4 -6.81 -32.66 -37.80
CA ASN A 4 -7.55 -32.15 -36.65
C ASN A 4 -7.09 -30.71 -36.36
N PRO A 5 -8.03 -29.77 -36.11
CA PRO A 5 -7.69 -28.40 -35.75
C PRO A 5 -7.01 -28.36 -34.38
N LEU A 6 -6.06 -27.44 -34.22
CA LEU A 6 -5.43 -27.17 -32.94
C LEU A 6 -6.50 -26.66 -31.96
N ASP A 7 -6.71 -27.44 -30.91
CA ASP A 7 -7.58 -27.15 -29.78
C ASP A 7 -7.13 -25.85 -29.07
N SER A 8 -8.04 -24.87 -29.01
CA SER A 8 -7.80 -23.51 -28.51
C SER A 8 -7.72 -23.40 -26.97
N PHE A 9 -7.79 -24.51 -26.22
CA PHE A 9 -7.87 -24.46 -24.75
C PHE A 9 -6.81 -25.29 -24.01
N ARG A 10 -5.58 -25.35 -24.53
CA ARG A 10 -4.40 -25.62 -23.69
C ARG A 10 -3.95 -24.37 -22.92
N THR A 11 -4.78 -23.85 -22.04
CA THR A 11 -4.31 -22.98 -20.94
C THR A 11 -3.93 -23.85 -19.74
N GLY A 12 -2.88 -24.66 -19.93
CA GLY A 12 -2.15 -25.34 -18.86
C GLY A 12 -1.19 -24.40 -18.15
N TYR A 13 -1.68 -23.24 -17.73
CA TYR A 13 -0.93 -22.30 -16.89
C TYR A 13 -1.46 -22.42 -15.46
N PRO A 14 -0.71 -22.95 -14.49
CA PRO A 14 -0.57 -22.17 -13.28
C PRO A 14 0.25 -20.93 -13.66
N LEU A 15 -0.39 -19.76 -13.51
CA LEU A 15 0.22 -18.45 -13.65
C LEU A 15 1.62 -18.47 -13.02
N VAL A 16 2.60 -18.30 -13.90
CA VAL A 16 4.02 -18.00 -13.68
C VAL A 16 4.35 -17.79 -12.20
N LYS A 17 5.13 -18.72 -11.63
CA LYS A 17 6.01 -18.45 -10.49
C LYS A 17 6.91 -17.29 -10.91
N ASN A 18 6.43 -16.07 -10.72
CA ASN A 18 7.19 -14.89 -11.02
C ASN A 18 8.34 -14.90 -10.03
N LYS A 19 9.56 -14.97 -10.58
CA LYS A 19 10.80 -14.96 -9.83
C LYS A 19 10.68 -13.87 -8.77
N LEU A 20 10.62 -14.27 -7.51
CA LEU A 20 10.92 -13.45 -6.35
C LEU A 20 12.32 -12.89 -6.59
N LYS A 21 12.41 -11.76 -7.31
CA LYS A 21 13.48 -10.81 -7.11
C LYS A 21 13.26 -10.29 -5.70
N VAL A 22 13.89 -10.98 -4.76
CA VAL A 22 14.20 -10.44 -3.45
C VAL A 22 15.07 -9.22 -3.75
N LEU A 23 14.43 -8.06 -3.87
CA LEU A 23 15.14 -6.78 -3.93
C LEU A 23 15.91 -6.70 -2.61
N PRO A 24 17.25 -6.59 -2.66
CA PRO A 24 18.04 -6.55 -1.45
C PRO A 24 17.66 -5.30 -0.64
N LEU A 25 17.46 -5.54 0.65
CA LEU A 25 17.06 -4.62 1.73
C LEU A 25 18.09 -3.48 1.93
N SER A 26 18.28 -2.65 0.91
CA SER A 26 19.17 -1.47 0.90
C SER A 26 18.43 -0.18 0.53
N ASN A 27 17.09 -0.28 0.38
CA ASN A 27 16.19 0.79 -0.01
C ASN A 27 14.87 0.70 0.80
N GLU A 28 14.93 0.68 2.13
CA GLU A 28 13.72 0.66 2.99
C GLU A 28 12.73 1.78 2.62
N SER A 29 13.26 2.91 2.22
CA SER A 29 12.56 4.07 1.66
C SER A 29 11.77 3.82 0.37
N ASN A 30 12.33 3.09 -0.61
CA ASN A 30 11.60 2.76 -1.84
C ASN A 30 10.45 1.79 -1.53
N PHE A 31 10.65 0.90 -0.56
CA PHE A 31 9.61 0.00 -0.11
C PHE A 31 8.43 0.75 0.54
N LEU A 32 8.70 1.73 1.41
CA LEU A 32 7.67 2.56 2.01
C LEU A 32 6.87 3.36 0.98
N ALA A 33 7.53 3.90 -0.05
CA ALA A 33 6.86 4.58 -1.15
C ALA A 33 5.95 3.63 -1.96
N VAL A 34 6.45 2.44 -2.31
CA VAL A 34 5.66 1.41 -3.01
C VAL A 34 4.46 0.96 -2.17
N TYR A 35 4.64 0.76 -0.87
CA TYR A 35 3.55 0.40 0.01
C TYR A 35 2.53 1.53 0.17
N PHE A 36 2.97 2.78 0.24
CA PHE A 36 2.08 3.94 0.25
C PHE A 36 1.25 4.03 -1.03
N ASP A 37 1.87 3.80 -2.20
CA ASP A 37 1.16 3.74 -3.47
C ASP A 37 0.16 2.58 -3.53
N TYR A 38 0.51 1.41 -2.97
CA TYR A 38 -0.43 0.30 -2.80
C TYR A 38 -1.65 0.69 -1.97
N LEU A 39 -1.46 1.35 -0.82
CA LEU A 39 -2.57 1.82 0.02
C LEU A 39 -3.48 2.81 -0.72
N CYS A 40 -2.90 3.65 -1.58
CA CYS A 40 -3.64 4.57 -2.43
C CYS A 40 -4.44 3.83 -3.53
N LEU A 41 -3.81 2.88 -4.23
CA LEU A 41 -4.43 2.11 -5.32
C LEU A 41 -5.58 1.23 -4.82
N CYS A 42 -5.43 0.64 -3.63
CA CYS A 42 -6.48 -0.17 -3.02
C CYS A 42 -7.58 0.66 -2.35
N GLY A 43 -7.46 2.00 -2.34
CA GLY A 43 -8.47 2.90 -1.77
C GLY A 43 -8.54 2.90 -0.24
N PHE A 44 -7.55 2.32 0.43
CA PHE A 44 -7.45 2.33 1.90
C PHE A 44 -7.02 3.70 2.42
N LEU A 45 -6.13 4.38 1.67
CA LEU A 45 -5.67 5.71 2.00
C LEU A 45 -6.68 6.76 1.49
N LYS A 46 -7.20 7.56 2.41
CA LYS A 46 -8.18 8.62 2.17
C LYS A 46 -7.72 9.94 2.79
N GLN A 47 -8.36 11.01 2.35
CA GLN A 47 -8.34 12.29 3.06
C GLN A 47 -9.54 12.31 3.99
N ASP A 48 -9.34 12.69 5.27
CA ASP A 48 -10.39 12.65 6.30
C ASP A 48 -11.63 13.47 5.90
N ASN A 49 -11.43 14.55 5.15
CA ASN A 49 -12.51 15.33 4.55
C ASN A 49 -12.12 15.78 3.13
N PRO A 50 -12.88 15.39 2.09
CA PRO A 50 -12.56 15.74 0.70
C PRO A 50 -12.76 17.23 0.37
N LEU A 51 -13.61 17.94 1.12
CA LEU A 51 -13.89 19.37 0.90
C LEU A 51 -12.91 20.27 1.65
N THR A 52 -12.48 19.84 2.84
CA THR A 52 -11.50 20.56 3.67
C THR A 52 -10.50 19.57 4.25
N PRO A 53 -9.51 19.11 3.46
CA PRO A 53 -8.59 18.07 3.90
C PRO A 53 -7.78 18.55 5.10
N THR A 54 -7.91 17.85 6.22
CA THR A 54 -7.23 18.13 7.49
C THR A 54 -6.02 17.22 7.69
N THR A 55 -6.16 15.95 7.32
CA THR A 55 -5.12 14.92 7.45
C THR A 55 -5.39 13.74 6.50
N LEU A 56 -4.39 12.85 6.39
CA LEU A 56 -4.51 11.57 5.72
C LEU A 56 -4.90 10.48 6.72
N VAL A 57 -5.74 9.57 6.25
CA VAL A 57 -6.27 8.47 7.05
C VAL A 57 -6.19 7.18 6.24
N VAL A 58 -5.80 6.09 6.89
CA VAL A 58 -5.93 4.73 6.36
C VAL A 58 -7.11 4.07 7.06
N GLU A 59 -8.12 3.66 6.30
CA GLU A 59 -9.31 2.99 6.82
C GLU A 59 -9.49 1.63 6.16
N THR A 60 -9.79 0.63 6.97
CA THR A 60 -10.06 -0.74 6.51
C THR A 60 -10.94 -1.45 7.54
N ASP A 61 -11.64 -2.49 7.13
CA ASP A 61 -12.38 -3.35 8.06
C ASP A 61 -11.43 -4.20 8.92
N SER A 62 -10.22 -4.51 8.42
CA SER A 62 -9.27 -5.41 9.09
C SER A 62 -7.82 -5.15 8.68
N ILE A 63 -6.89 -5.25 9.64
CA ILE A 63 -5.43 -5.19 9.39
C ILE A 63 -4.98 -6.18 8.30
N ALA A 64 -5.69 -7.30 8.13
CA ALA A 64 -5.36 -8.28 7.09
C ALA A 64 -5.45 -7.71 5.67
N GLN A 65 -6.32 -6.72 5.42
CA GLN A 65 -6.45 -6.09 4.10
C GLN A 65 -5.26 -5.16 3.78
N LEU A 66 -4.56 -4.67 4.80
CA LEU A 66 -3.37 -3.83 4.66
C LEU A 66 -2.11 -4.65 4.35
N CYS A 67 -2.21 -5.97 4.28
CA CYS A 67 -1.06 -6.81 3.98
C CYS A 67 -0.64 -6.66 2.50
N TYR A 68 0.67 -6.58 2.29
CA TYR A 68 1.35 -6.49 1.00
C TYR A 68 2.47 -7.52 0.99
N ARG A 69 2.12 -8.78 0.70
CA ARG A 69 3.03 -9.91 0.86
C ARG A 69 4.15 -9.90 -0.19
N PRO A 70 5.37 -10.35 0.17
CA PRO A 70 5.76 -10.90 1.49
C PRO A 70 6.16 -9.84 2.53
N HIS A 71 6.14 -8.56 2.19
CA HIS A 71 6.83 -7.51 2.94
C HIS A 71 6.01 -6.90 4.08
N VAL A 72 4.71 -6.67 3.85
CA VAL A 72 3.75 -6.27 4.89
C VAL A 72 2.86 -7.45 5.21
N THR A 73 2.92 -7.86 6.46
CA THR A 73 2.16 -8.94 7.08
C THR A 73 1.33 -8.38 8.23
N ILE A 74 0.40 -9.17 8.76
CA ILE A 74 -0.44 -8.76 9.90
C ILE A 74 0.42 -8.35 11.10
N ILE A 75 1.58 -8.99 11.28
CA ILE A 75 2.46 -8.79 12.43
C ILE A 75 3.14 -7.41 12.37
N ASN A 76 3.65 -7.02 11.21
CA ASN A 76 4.45 -5.79 11.05
C ASN A 76 3.68 -4.61 10.40
N ALA A 77 2.43 -4.80 9.95
CA ALA A 77 1.65 -3.74 9.30
C ALA A 77 1.54 -2.47 10.14
N ARG A 78 1.35 -2.61 11.46
CA ARG A 78 1.29 -1.47 12.39
C ARG A 78 2.60 -0.70 12.46
N GLU A 79 3.72 -1.41 12.53
CA GLU A 79 5.07 -0.81 12.60
C GLU A 79 5.43 -0.08 11.30
N ILE A 80 5.05 -0.65 10.16
CA ILE A 80 5.28 -0.05 8.84
C ILE A 80 4.43 1.21 8.66
N LEU A 81 3.16 1.18 9.09
CA LEU A 81 2.30 2.38 9.10
C LEU A 81 2.83 3.44 10.07
N ALA A 82 3.34 3.05 11.24
CA ALA A 82 4.01 3.95 12.16
C ALA A 82 5.27 4.59 11.54
N SER A 83 6.02 3.83 10.75
CA SER A 83 7.19 4.33 10.00
C SER A 83 6.78 5.38 8.95
N LEU A 84 5.62 5.19 8.32
CA LEU A 84 4.97 6.19 7.46
C LEU A 84 4.38 7.38 8.24
N GLY A 85 4.42 7.36 9.58
CA GLY A 85 3.94 8.44 10.43
C GLY A 85 2.44 8.37 10.75
N PHE A 86 1.80 7.22 10.50
CA PHE A 86 0.43 6.96 10.88
C PHE A 86 0.34 6.33 12.27
N THR A 87 -0.60 6.80 13.08
CA THR A 87 -0.91 6.23 14.40
C THR A 87 -2.30 5.60 14.36
N GLN A 88 -2.44 4.43 14.96
CA GLN A 88 -3.75 3.77 15.05
C GLN A 88 -4.68 4.60 15.94
N ASP A 89 -5.88 4.90 15.44
CA ASP A 89 -6.95 5.46 16.24
C ASP A 89 -7.73 4.31 16.88
N LEU A 90 -7.56 4.14 18.19
CA LEU A 90 -8.24 3.10 18.97
C LEU A 90 -9.71 3.42 19.25
N SER A 91 -10.13 4.65 18.96
CA SER A 91 -11.50 5.14 19.19
C SER A 91 -12.44 4.78 18.03
N SER A 92 -11.91 4.22 16.93
CA SER A 92 -12.72 3.84 15.78
C SER A 92 -13.63 2.66 16.13
N CYS A 93 -14.94 2.90 16.13
CA CYS A 93 -15.95 1.87 16.41
C CYS A 93 -16.14 0.89 15.25
N ASN A 94 -15.73 1.28 14.03
CA ASN A 94 -15.88 0.49 12.82
C ASN A 94 -14.51 0.22 12.19
N GLY A 95 -14.04 -1.02 12.31
CA GLY A 95 -12.81 -1.47 11.67
C GLY A 95 -11.53 -0.87 12.27
N VAL A 96 -10.53 -0.71 11.41
CA VAL A 96 -9.19 -0.25 11.78
C VAL A 96 -8.89 1.05 11.05
N LYS A 97 -8.68 2.11 11.84
CA LYS A 97 -8.35 3.44 11.36
C LYS A 97 -6.94 3.82 11.81
N PHE A 98 -6.14 4.37 10.90
CA PHE A 98 -4.87 5.00 11.21
C PHE A 98 -4.87 6.44 10.71
N VAL A 99 -4.40 7.38 11.52
CA VAL A 99 -4.38 8.81 11.21
C VAL A 99 -2.94 9.26 11.09
N LEU A 100 -2.65 10.11 10.10
CA LEU A 100 -1.34 10.72 9.98
C LEU A 100 -1.15 11.78 11.07
N THR A 101 -0.25 11.50 12.01
CA THR A 101 0.02 12.36 13.17
C THR A 101 1.42 12.97 13.13
N ARG A 102 2.38 12.26 12.52
CA ARG A 102 3.80 12.66 12.54
C ARG A 102 4.11 13.94 11.76
N TYR A 103 3.31 14.24 10.73
CA TYR A 103 3.55 15.37 9.83
C TYR A 103 2.40 16.38 9.90
N SER A 104 2.50 17.31 10.85
CA SER A 104 1.54 18.41 10.98
C SER A 104 1.64 19.33 9.75
N GLY A 105 0.53 19.45 9.01
CA GLY A 105 0.46 20.26 7.80
C GLY A 105 0.31 19.45 6.50
N ILE A 106 0.49 18.13 6.54
CA ILE A 106 0.25 17.29 5.38
C ILE A 106 -1.23 16.92 5.30
N LYS A 107 -1.89 17.53 4.32
CA LYS A 107 -3.34 17.44 4.11
C LYS A 107 -3.71 16.63 2.86
N SER A 108 -2.79 16.45 1.92
CA SER A 108 -3.06 15.73 0.69
C SER A 108 -2.03 14.66 0.40
N ILE A 109 -2.47 13.64 -0.35
CA ILE A 109 -1.63 12.54 -0.81
C ILE A 109 -0.49 13.10 -1.65
N GLU A 110 -0.75 14.10 -2.50
CA GLU A 110 0.29 14.77 -3.29
C GLU A 110 1.33 15.51 -2.43
N ILE A 111 0.88 16.24 -1.40
CA ILE A 111 1.79 16.93 -0.47
C ILE A 111 2.62 15.91 0.30
N TYR A 112 2.01 14.81 0.76
CA TYR A 112 2.73 13.71 1.39
C TYR A 112 3.79 13.13 0.45
N LYS A 113 3.40 12.84 -0.80
CA LYS A 113 4.30 12.34 -1.83
C LYS A 113 5.45 13.28 -2.14
N ARG A 114 5.25 14.61 -2.09
CA ARG A 114 6.31 15.59 -2.37
C ARG A 114 7.20 15.91 -1.17
N GLN A 115 6.64 15.96 0.04
CA GLN A 115 7.36 16.43 1.22
C GLN A 115 7.95 15.29 2.06
N VAL A 116 7.24 14.15 2.14
CA VAL A 116 7.68 12.99 2.94
C VAL A 116 8.35 11.97 2.04
N LEU A 117 7.68 11.59 0.95
CA LEU A 117 8.26 10.65 -0.01
C LEU A 117 9.13 11.38 -1.05
N GLY A 118 8.98 12.69 -1.23
CA GLY A 118 9.55 13.42 -2.37
C GLY A 118 10.98 13.91 -2.16
N SER A 119 11.57 13.61 -1.00
CA SER A 119 13.03 13.49 -0.89
C SER A 119 13.61 12.35 -1.77
N TRP A 120 12.76 11.59 -2.49
CA TRP A 120 13.13 10.45 -3.32
C TRP A 120 12.78 10.62 -4.82
N SER A 121 12.31 11.80 -5.25
CA SER A 121 11.95 12.06 -6.66
C SER A 121 13.00 12.83 -7.49
N MET A 122 14.24 12.92 -6.98
CA MET A 122 15.37 13.40 -7.79
C MET A 122 16.27 12.24 -8.21
N TYR A 123 15.75 11.25 -8.94
CA TYR A 123 16.53 10.39 -9.85
C TYR A 123 15.63 9.81 -10.95
#